data_AF-A0A3A4NTR3-F1
#
_entry.id   AF-A0A3A4NTR3-F1
#
_cell.length_a   1.000
_cell.length_b   1.000
_cell.length_c   1.000
_cell.angle_alpha   90.00
_cell.angle_beta   90.00
_cell.angle_gamma   90.00
#
_symmetry.space_group_name_H-M   'P 1'
#
loop_
_entity.id
_entity.type
_entity.pdbx_description
1 polymer ?
#
loop_
_entity_poly.entity_id
_entity_poly.type
_entity_poly.pdbx_seq_one_letter_code
_entity_poly.pdbx_strand_id
1 'polypeptide(L)'
;MTVRAVPKAARPADPPVREEKCFECHDEIQALKKDGKHAKVNCAGCHDGTADHLKDSDRKPATRVDLETCGGCHPDQYASFGTLNLKKTARTEKSLLTERSPNPYWDKLMMGHGFTKEHANPRSHAYMLVDHLIVDRAYGGRFQAKDGWGYVSQPGPVKAWDVLVDKYPESKEHKAFLPESAAAANPTCLQCKTQDQILKWKYMGDKDEKAKWDRSSNVVEYVKDLNNSLNCFYCHDPHAAKPRIVRDGLIQALTRPGKDTLWHKDLRATKIDVKEFRGGFRKIALLSKYDAKLQCGQCHVEYNCNPGYDPKTGEYSIKAPDQRTNHFPFKNVLSIYDHYNDLGFRDFKHGLTGGLLWKAQHPEAETFWGSTHDKAGASCNSCHMPKVRNAAGKVYTSHWQTSPRNYLKQTCLTSGCHPKLTEQQAAYEIDSVRNFTKGKMRKAEYWLSALIDRIVEGKKAGLAPEVIKEAQEQHQKAHILWEWWTAENSDGFHNPALARESLTRSVEESKKGIKVVSDAMEKKTASK
;
A
#
# COMPACT_ATOMS: atom_id res chain seq x y z
N MET A 1 20.18 -6.89 -16.48
CA MET A 1 20.21 -7.56 -15.16
C MET A 1 18.78 -7.68 -14.64
N THR A 2 18.06 -8.68 -15.12
CA THR A 2 16.66 -9.00 -14.78
C THR A 2 16.47 -10.48 -15.04
N VAL A 3 15.72 -11.19 -14.22
CA VAL A 3 15.31 -12.58 -14.51
C VAL A 3 13.81 -12.56 -14.79
N ARG A 4 13.40 -12.90 -16.03
CA ARG A 4 11.98 -13.02 -16.36
C ARG A 4 11.43 -14.32 -15.78
N ALA A 5 10.16 -14.29 -15.40
CA ALA A 5 9.44 -15.51 -15.08
C ALA A 5 9.22 -16.35 -16.34
N VAL A 6 9.38 -17.66 -16.20
CA VAL A 6 8.84 -18.63 -17.17
C VAL A 6 7.34 -18.76 -16.90
N PRO A 7 6.46 -18.66 -17.92
CA PRO A 7 5.05 -19.00 -17.76
C PRO A 7 4.91 -20.44 -17.23
N LYS A 8 4.28 -20.60 -16.07
CA LYS A 8 3.85 -21.92 -15.58
C LYS A 8 2.53 -22.25 -16.27
N ALA A 9 2.32 -23.52 -16.61
CA ALA A 9 1.04 -23.98 -17.12
C ALA A 9 -0.05 -23.77 -16.06
N ALA A 10 -1.23 -23.30 -16.47
CA ALA A 10 -2.39 -23.27 -15.60
C ALA A 10 -2.80 -24.71 -15.24
N ARG A 11 -3.45 -24.88 -14.08
CA ARG A 11 -4.11 -26.16 -13.75
C ARG A 11 -5.13 -26.48 -14.87
N PRO A 12 -5.24 -27.73 -15.36
CA PRO A 12 -6.27 -28.10 -16.34
C PRO A 12 -7.65 -27.62 -15.89
N ALA A 13 -8.42 -27.01 -16.80
CA ALA A 13 -9.79 -26.59 -16.53
C ALA A 13 -10.70 -27.82 -16.37
N ASP A 14 -11.78 -27.69 -15.61
CA ASP A 14 -12.89 -28.64 -15.68
C ASP A 14 -13.51 -28.60 -17.09
N PRO A 15 -14.27 -29.62 -17.53
CA PRO A 15 -14.97 -29.60 -18.81
C PRO A 15 -15.88 -28.35 -18.95
N PRO A 16 -15.99 -27.74 -20.15
CA PRO A 16 -16.80 -26.55 -20.35
C PRO A 16 -18.25 -26.72 -19.88
N VAL A 17 -18.75 -25.75 -19.12
CA VAL A 17 -20.13 -25.76 -18.59
C VAL A 17 -21.09 -24.98 -19.48
N ARG A 18 -22.38 -25.32 -19.41
CA ARG A 18 -23.48 -24.53 -19.99
C ARG A 18 -23.71 -23.28 -19.14
N GLU A 19 -23.09 -22.17 -19.53
CA GLU A 19 -23.07 -20.93 -18.73
C GLU A 19 -24.47 -20.32 -18.57
N GLU A 20 -25.39 -20.61 -19.49
CA GLU A 20 -26.80 -20.22 -19.42
C GLU A 20 -27.46 -20.68 -18.12
N LYS A 21 -27.13 -21.90 -17.66
CA LYS A 21 -27.62 -22.46 -16.39
C LYS A 21 -27.06 -21.73 -15.17
N CYS A 22 -25.86 -21.15 -15.27
CA CYS A 22 -25.32 -20.30 -14.21
C CYS A 22 -26.03 -18.94 -14.19
N PHE A 23 -26.37 -18.39 -15.36
CA PHE A 23 -27.01 -17.07 -15.47
C PHE A 23 -28.46 -17.05 -14.99
N GLU A 24 -29.15 -18.21 -14.92
CA GLU A 24 -30.46 -18.35 -14.26
C GLU A 24 -30.45 -17.88 -12.79
N CYS A 25 -29.28 -17.90 -12.12
CA CYS A 25 -29.11 -17.44 -10.72
C CYS A 25 -28.07 -16.31 -10.55
N HIS A 26 -27.39 -15.88 -11.62
CA HIS A 26 -26.25 -14.96 -11.59
C HIS A 26 -26.34 -13.89 -12.68
N ASP A 27 -27.43 -13.14 -12.68
CA ASP A 27 -27.72 -12.01 -13.58
C ASP A 27 -26.64 -10.91 -13.52
N GLU A 28 -26.16 -10.56 -12.31
CA GLU A 28 -25.04 -9.63 -12.09
C GLU A 28 -23.79 -10.05 -12.89
N ILE A 29 -23.51 -11.35 -12.96
CA ILE A 29 -22.36 -11.92 -13.68
C ILE A 29 -22.65 -12.01 -15.18
N GLN A 30 -23.88 -12.36 -15.58
CA GLN A 30 -24.30 -12.37 -16.97
C GLN A 30 -24.12 -10.97 -17.61
N ALA A 31 -24.57 -9.92 -16.91
CA ALA A 31 -24.44 -8.54 -17.37
C ALA A 31 -22.97 -8.11 -17.53
N LEU A 32 -22.09 -8.47 -16.59
CA LEU A 32 -20.65 -8.21 -16.72
C LEU A 32 -20.02 -8.93 -17.90
N LYS A 33 -20.36 -10.21 -18.07
CA LYS A 33 -19.72 -11.12 -19.04
C LYS A 33 -20.16 -10.83 -20.48
N LYS A 34 -21.46 -10.63 -20.71
CA LYS A 34 -22.07 -10.42 -22.04
C LYS A 34 -21.44 -9.23 -22.78
N ASP A 35 -21.20 -8.13 -22.07
CA ASP A 35 -20.64 -6.89 -22.62
C ASP A 35 -19.12 -6.81 -22.43
N GLY A 36 -18.44 -7.95 -22.26
CA GLY A 36 -17.04 -8.06 -21.89
C GLY A 36 -16.18 -8.79 -22.91
N LYS A 37 -14.85 -8.57 -22.89
CA LYS A 37 -13.93 -9.30 -23.79
C LYS A 37 -13.76 -10.78 -23.40
N HIS A 38 -14.23 -11.16 -22.20
CA HIS A 38 -14.29 -12.54 -21.73
C HIS A 38 -15.65 -13.22 -21.97
N ALA A 39 -16.52 -12.65 -22.81
CA ALA A 39 -17.77 -13.28 -23.25
C ALA A 39 -17.61 -14.73 -23.76
N LYS A 40 -16.44 -15.08 -24.33
CA LYS A 40 -16.12 -16.43 -24.84
C LYS A 40 -15.25 -17.28 -23.89
N VAL A 41 -14.85 -16.77 -22.72
CA VAL A 41 -14.02 -17.51 -21.75
C VAL A 41 -14.95 -18.26 -20.81
N ASN A 42 -15.08 -19.57 -20.96
CA ASN A 42 -16.03 -20.37 -20.20
C ASN A 42 -15.73 -20.36 -18.69
N CYS A 43 -16.77 -20.34 -17.85
CA CYS A 43 -16.68 -20.40 -16.38
C CYS A 43 -15.74 -21.49 -15.84
N ALA A 44 -15.68 -22.66 -16.49
CA ALA A 44 -14.81 -23.77 -16.06
C ALA A 44 -13.30 -23.45 -16.11
N GLY A 45 -12.89 -22.37 -16.80
CA GLY A 45 -11.52 -21.87 -16.74
C GLY A 45 -11.12 -21.30 -15.37
N CYS A 46 -12.09 -20.87 -14.56
CA CYS A 46 -11.87 -20.23 -13.25
C CYS A 46 -12.65 -20.87 -12.09
N HIS A 47 -13.63 -21.74 -12.37
CA HIS A 47 -14.49 -22.36 -11.36
C HIS A 47 -14.51 -23.87 -11.48
N ASP A 48 -14.23 -24.57 -10.38
CA ASP A 48 -14.24 -26.03 -10.30
C ASP A 48 -15.45 -26.52 -9.47
N GLY A 49 -15.92 -27.75 -9.71
CA GLY A 49 -17.01 -28.36 -8.93
C GLY A 49 -18.40 -27.77 -9.21
N THR A 50 -18.54 -27.01 -10.30
CA THR A 50 -19.78 -26.39 -10.77
C THR A 50 -20.91 -27.39 -11.02
N ALA A 51 -20.59 -28.62 -11.42
CA ALA A 51 -21.58 -29.68 -11.64
C ALA A 51 -22.29 -30.13 -10.35
N ASP A 52 -21.66 -30.01 -9.18
CA ASP A 52 -22.31 -30.30 -7.90
C ASP A 52 -23.06 -29.07 -7.38
N HIS A 53 -22.54 -27.86 -7.61
CA HIS A 53 -23.27 -26.62 -7.32
C HIS A 53 -24.61 -26.52 -8.06
N LEU A 54 -24.67 -27.00 -9.32
CA LEU A 54 -25.90 -27.04 -10.11
C LEU A 54 -26.93 -28.09 -9.62
N LYS A 55 -26.53 -29.04 -8.77
CA LYS A 55 -27.43 -30.01 -8.11
C LYS A 55 -27.89 -29.52 -6.73
N ASP A 56 -27.04 -28.73 -6.07
CA ASP A 56 -27.17 -28.31 -4.68
C ASP A 56 -26.48 -26.94 -4.52
N SER A 57 -27.29 -25.89 -4.41
CA SER A 57 -26.81 -24.50 -4.38
C SER A 57 -25.96 -24.19 -3.14
N ASP A 58 -26.07 -24.97 -2.07
CA ASP A 58 -25.26 -24.78 -0.85
C ASP A 58 -23.82 -25.28 -1.04
N ARG A 59 -23.58 -26.18 -2.00
CA ARG A 59 -22.25 -26.59 -2.45
C ARG A 59 -21.60 -25.50 -3.29
N LYS A 60 -21.01 -24.52 -2.62
CA LYS A 60 -20.31 -23.39 -3.25
C LYS A 60 -19.17 -23.92 -4.15
N PRO A 61 -19.08 -23.49 -5.42
CA PRO A 61 -18.02 -23.93 -6.33
C PRO A 61 -16.68 -23.34 -5.88
N ALA A 62 -15.59 -24.07 -6.13
CA ALA A 62 -14.26 -23.54 -5.92
C ALA A 62 -13.97 -22.44 -6.96
N THR A 63 -13.23 -21.40 -6.56
CA THR A 63 -12.83 -20.32 -7.47
C THR A 63 -11.32 -20.21 -7.46
N ARG A 64 -10.72 -20.30 -8.65
CA ARG A 64 -9.28 -20.18 -8.86
C ARG A 64 -8.87 -18.72 -8.71
N VAL A 65 -7.90 -18.48 -7.83
CA VAL A 65 -7.38 -17.14 -7.51
C VAL A 65 -5.90 -16.96 -7.86
N ASP A 66 -5.24 -18.05 -8.26
CA ASP A 66 -3.86 -18.05 -8.72
C ASP A 66 -3.66 -17.23 -10.01
N LEU A 67 -2.43 -16.75 -10.22
CA LEU A 67 -2.10 -15.94 -11.38
C LEU A 67 -1.87 -16.80 -12.63
N GLU A 68 -1.50 -18.08 -12.46
CA GLU A 68 -1.31 -19.03 -13.56
C GLU A 68 -2.59 -19.22 -14.41
N THR A 69 -3.76 -19.24 -13.77
CA THR A 69 -5.08 -19.25 -14.43
C THR A 69 -5.22 -18.11 -15.46
N CYS A 70 -4.77 -16.90 -15.11
CA CYS A 70 -4.72 -15.79 -16.07
C CYS A 70 -3.55 -15.92 -17.07
N GLY A 71 -2.41 -16.44 -16.60
CA GLY A 71 -1.19 -16.63 -17.39
C GLY A 71 -1.35 -17.59 -18.58
N GLY A 72 -2.25 -18.57 -18.49
CA GLY A 72 -2.56 -19.49 -19.59
C GLY A 72 -3.03 -18.77 -20.88
N CYS A 73 -3.80 -17.69 -20.77
CA CYS A 73 -4.22 -16.87 -21.91
C CYS A 73 -3.43 -15.57 -22.07
N HIS A 74 -2.70 -15.13 -21.03
CA HIS A 74 -1.98 -13.86 -20.98
C HIS A 74 -0.49 -14.04 -20.59
N PRO A 75 0.28 -14.86 -21.34
CA PRO A 75 1.64 -15.24 -20.93
C PRO A 75 2.63 -14.06 -20.93
N ASP A 76 2.47 -13.08 -21.84
CA ASP A 76 3.33 -11.88 -21.88
C ASP A 76 3.19 -11.04 -20.59
N GLN A 77 1.95 -10.81 -20.16
CA GLN A 77 1.61 -10.08 -18.94
C GLN A 77 2.11 -10.85 -17.71
N TYR A 78 1.76 -12.13 -17.59
CA TYR A 78 2.20 -13.00 -16.48
C TYR A 78 3.72 -13.05 -16.34
N ALA A 79 4.45 -13.30 -17.44
CA ALA A 79 5.91 -13.39 -17.43
C ALA A 79 6.58 -12.06 -17.04
N SER A 80 6.01 -10.92 -17.50
CA SER A 80 6.51 -9.61 -17.09
C SER A 80 6.22 -9.31 -15.61
N PHE A 81 5.04 -9.67 -15.09
CA PHE A 81 4.73 -9.51 -13.66
C PHE A 81 5.72 -10.24 -12.75
N GLY A 82 6.02 -11.51 -13.04
CA GLY A 82 6.99 -12.30 -12.27
C GLY A 82 8.47 -11.94 -12.51
N THR A 83 8.79 -10.81 -13.14
CA THR A 83 10.18 -10.43 -13.45
C THR A 83 10.90 -9.89 -12.20
N LEU A 84 11.99 -10.56 -11.81
CA LEU A 84 12.87 -10.14 -10.72
C LEU A 84 13.78 -8.99 -11.17
N ASN A 85 13.69 -7.87 -10.46
CA ASN A 85 14.60 -6.74 -10.59
C ASN A 85 15.88 -6.93 -9.75
N LEU A 86 16.97 -7.41 -10.37
CA LEU A 86 18.25 -7.60 -9.69
C LEU A 86 18.93 -6.29 -9.23
N LYS A 87 18.46 -5.12 -9.68
CA LYS A 87 18.92 -3.80 -9.19
C LYS A 87 18.20 -3.33 -7.91
N LYS A 88 17.25 -4.14 -7.40
CA LYS A 88 16.51 -3.87 -6.16
C LYS A 88 16.64 -5.09 -5.25
N THR A 89 17.71 -5.07 -4.46
CA THR A 89 18.03 -6.07 -3.43
C THR A 89 16.89 -6.22 -2.43
N ALA A 90 16.64 -7.46 -1.99
CA ALA A 90 15.66 -7.74 -0.95
C ALA A 90 16.14 -7.28 0.43
N ARG A 91 15.22 -7.13 1.39
CA ARG A 91 15.49 -6.81 2.81
C ARG A 91 16.46 -5.63 3.03
N THR A 92 16.49 -4.67 2.09
CA THR A 92 17.35 -3.47 2.19
C THR A 92 16.67 -2.46 3.12
N GLU A 93 17.05 -2.49 4.39
CA GLU A 93 16.51 -1.63 5.46
C GLU A 93 16.60 -0.14 5.10
N LYS A 94 15.51 0.61 5.31
CA LYS A 94 15.45 2.04 5.01
C LYS A 94 16.28 2.90 5.97
N SER A 95 16.60 2.39 7.16
CA SER A 95 17.46 3.08 8.13
C SER A 95 18.97 2.98 7.86
N LEU A 96 19.39 2.28 6.80
CA LEU A 96 20.77 2.31 6.31
C LEU A 96 21.20 3.71 5.83
N LEU A 97 22.49 4.03 5.96
CA LEU A 97 23.07 5.36 5.69
C LEU A 97 22.78 5.91 4.27
N THR A 98 22.65 5.03 3.27
CA THR A 98 22.39 5.39 1.87
C THR A 98 20.91 5.52 1.52
N GLU A 99 20.03 5.08 2.41
CA GLU A 99 18.60 4.90 2.13
C GLU A 99 17.78 6.16 2.46
N ARG A 100 16.58 6.08 3.05
CA ARG A 100 15.59 7.16 2.88
C ARG A 100 15.59 8.34 3.88
N SER A 101 15.34 8.29 5.19
CA SER A 101 15.28 7.27 6.25
C SER A 101 16.54 6.86 7.06
N PRO A 102 17.81 7.25 6.80
CA PRO A 102 18.95 6.85 7.65
C PRO A 102 18.82 7.08 9.16
N ASN A 103 19.35 6.15 9.93
CA ASN A 103 19.63 6.31 11.36
C ASN A 103 20.76 7.34 11.62
N PRO A 104 20.83 7.94 12.83
CA PRO A 104 20.01 7.66 14.03
C PRO A 104 18.63 8.33 14.04
N TYR A 105 18.27 9.12 13.02
CA TYR A 105 17.02 9.88 13.04
C TYR A 105 15.78 8.99 12.96
N TRP A 106 15.80 7.92 12.18
CA TRP A 106 14.62 7.05 12.02
C TRP A 106 14.14 6.45 13.34
N ASP A 107 14.99 5.73 14.07
CA ASP A 107 14.59 5.07 15.31
C ASP A 107 14.23 6.07 16.42
N LYS A 108 14.81 7.28 16.38
CA LYS A 108 14.48 8.36 17.30
C LYS A 108 13.11 8.98 17.01
N LEU A 109 12.84 9.36 15.76
CA LEU A 109 11.60 10.05 15.35
C LEU A 109 10.39 9.09 15.30
N MET A 110 10.64 7.80 15.10
CA MET A 110 9.62 6.75 15.09
C MET A 110 9.52 6.00 16.43
N MET A 111 10.18 6.49 17.50
CA MET A 111 10.31 5.73 18.74
C MET A 111 8.95 5.38 19.35
N GLY A 112 8.70 4.09 19.57
CA GLY A 112 7.42 3.56 20.05
C GLY A 112 6.54 2.97 18.94
N HIS A 113 6.89 3.15 17.67
CA HIS A 113 6.19 2.53 16.55
C HIS A 113 6.87 1.24 16.08
N GLY A 114 6.09 0.20 15.74
CA GLY A 114 6.63 -1.11 15.32
C GLY A 114 7.49 -1.11 14.05
N PHE A 115 7.54 0.00 13.30
CA PHE A 115 8.40 0.13 12.12
C PHE A 115 9.88 0.36 12.45
N THR A 116 10.25 0.59 13.73
CA THR A 116 11.67 0.58 14.15
C THR A 116 12.25 -0.83 14.28
N LYS A 117 11.42 -1.88 14.19
CA LYS A 117 11.89 -3.27 14.20
C LYS A 117 12.43 -3.73 12.85
N GLU A 118 11.72 -3.38 11.78
CA GLU A 118 12.21 -3.47 10.41
C GLU A 118 11.35 -2.59 9.50
N HIS A 119 11.96 -1.84 8.59
CA HIS A 119 11.31 -1.15 7.48
C HIS A 119 12.11 -1.21 6.17
N ALA A 120 12.33 -2.41 5.64
CA ALA A 120 12.90 -2.58 4.31
C ALA A 120 12.20 -1.79 3.18
N ASN A 121 13.00 -1.35 2.20
CA ASN A 121 12.58 -0.79 0.92
C ASN A 121 11.71 -1.77 0.12
N PRO A 122 10.77 -1.30 -0.73
CA PRO A 122 9.99 -2.16 -1.60
C PRO A 122 10.85 -2.80 -2.72
N ARG A 123 10.53 -4.06 -3.04
CA ARG A 123 11.04 -4.81 -4.19
C ARG A 123 9.91 -5.21 -5.15
N SER A 124 10.21 -6.06 -6.13
CA SER A 124 9.27 -6.52 -7.17
C SER A 124 7.95 -7.07 -6.58
N HIS A 125 6.81 -6.71 -7.15
CA HIS A 125 5.47 -7.05 -6.63
C HIS A 125 5.21 -8.54 -6.41
N ALA A 126 5.88 -9.42 -7.15
CA ALA A 126 5.79 -10.87 -7.00
C ALA A 126 6.06 -11.41 -5.58
N TYR A 127 6.75 -10.64 -4.73
CA TYR A 127 7.10 -11.03 -3.36
C TYR A 127 6.22 -10.39 -2.28
N MET A 128 5.24 -9.52 -2.60
CA MET A 128 4.65 -8.66 -1.57
C MET A 128 3.97 -9.41 -0.42
N LEU A 129 3.34 -10.57 -0.68
CA LEU A 129 2.78 -11.41 0.38
C LEU A 129 3.88 -12.11 1.19
N VAL A 130 4.91 -12.65 0.53
CA VAL A 130 6.07 -13.28 1.17
C VAL A 130 6.76 -12.29 2.11
N ASP A 131 7.08 -11.10 1.61
CA ASP A 131 7.73 -10.02 2.36
C ASP A 131 6.86 -9.56 3.54
N HIS A 132 5.54 -9.44 3.37
CA HIS A 132 4.62 -9.11 4.46
C HIS A 132 4.61 -10.15 5.58
N LEU A 133 4.76 -11.44 5.26
CA LEU A 133 4.76 -12.53 6.25
C LEU A 133 6.08 -12.64 7.02
N ILE A 134 7.21 -12.44 6.34
CA ILE A 134 8.56 -12.63 6.91
C ILE A 134 9.18 -11.35 7.50
N VAL A 135 8.60 -10.17 7.29
CA VAL A 135 9.13 -8.90 7.84
C VAL A 135 9.00 -8.85 9.37
N ASP A 136 10.05 -8.44 10.06
CA ASP A 136 10.22 -8.72 11.50
C ASP A 136 9.20 -7.95 12.36
N ARG A 137 8.67 -6.84 11.83
CA ARG A 137 7.59 -6.07 12.48
C ARG A 137 6.20 -6.71 12.41
N ALA A 138 5.98 -7.75 11.60
CA ALA A 138 4.63 -8.21 11.24
C ALA A 138 4.11 -9.37 12.10
N TYR A 139 4.84 -10.49 12.14
CA TYR A 139 4.43 -11.74 12.79
C TYR A 139 5.44 -12.23 13.83
N GLY A 140 6.27 -11.32 14.36
CA GLY A 140 7.20 -11.64 15.44
C GLY A 140 8.28 -12.65 15.10
N GLY A 141 8.62 -12.82 13.81
CA GLY A 141 9.52 -13.87 13.33
C GLY A 141 8.91 -15.28 13.23
N ARG A 142 7.58 -15.43 13.35
CA ARG A 142 6.86 -16.71 13.20
C ARG A 142 7.08 -17.36 11.84
N PHE A 143 6.86 -16.61 10.77
CA PHE A 143 7.01 -17.12 9.41
C PHE A 143 8.43 -16.84 8.94
N GLN A 144 9.12 -17.87 8.46
CA GLN A 144 10.51 -17.81 8.00
C GLN A 144 10.66 -18.55 6.68
N ALA A 145 11.72 -18.27 5.93
CA ALA A 145 12.01 -18.99 4.71
C ALA A 145 12.37 -20.46 5.01
N LYS A 146 11.95 -21.38 4.14
CA LYS A 146 12.31 -22.81 4.22
C LYS A 146 13.81 -23.01 3.98
N ASP A 147 14.27 -22.53 2.83
CA ASP A 147 15.60 -22.83 2.27
C ASP A 147 16.56 -21.64 2.43
N GLY A 148 16.61 -21.08 3.64
CA GLY A 148 17.42 -19.91 3.98
C GLY A 148 17.12 -18.71 3.06
N TRP A 149 18.16 -18.04 2.57
CA TRP A 149 18.02 -16.84 1.74
C TRP A 149 17.57 -17.12 0.29
N GLY A 150 17.46 -18.37 -0.16
CA GLY A 150 17.13 -18.71 -1.55
C GLY A 150 15.81 -18.12 -2.06
N TYR A 151 14.86 -17.82 -1.17
CA TYR A 151 13.58 -17.18 -1.52
C TYR A 151 13.75 -15.78 -2.18
N VAL A 152 14.87 -15.07 -1.94
CA VAL A 152 15.01 -13.70 -2.45
C VAL A 152 15.20 -13.61 -3.97
N SER A 153 15.65 -14.71 -4.59
CA SER A 153 16.02 -14.78 -6.01
C SER A 153 15.10 -15.67 -6.85
N GLN A 154 14.07 -16.29 -6.26
CA GLN A 154 13.14 -17.14 -7.02
C GLN A 154 12.32 -16.31 -8.03
N PRO A 155 12.36 -16.62 -9.34
CA PRO A 155 11.60 -15.91 -10.37
C PRO A 155 10.14 -16.41 -10.43
N GLY A 156 9.24 -15.58 -10.97
CA GLY A 156 7.81 -15.87 -11.02
C GLY A 156 7.01 -15.10 -9.96
N PRO A 157 5.67 -15.15 -10.01
CA PRO A 157 4.86 -14.87 -8.83
C PRO A 157 5.25 -15.89 -7.75
N VAL A 158 5.77 -15.43 -6.62
CA VAL A 158 6.20 -16.33 -5.55
C VAL A 158 5.02 -16.59 -4.63
N LYS A 159 4.66 -17.87 -4.52
CA LYS A 159 3.61 -18.35 -3.63
C LYS A 159 4.13 -18.42 -2.21
N ALA A 160 3.37 -17.88 -1.26
CA ALA A 160 3.81 -17.71 0.12
C ALA A 160 4.25 -19.03 0.76
N TRP A 161 3.40 -20.06 0.68
CA TRP A 161 3.64 -21.34 1.34
C TRP A 161 4.51 -22.31 0.53
N ASP A 162 4.89 -21.94 -0.70
CA ASP A 162 5.96 -22.64 -1.42
C ASP A 162 7.32 -22.36 -0.75
N VAL A 163 7.55 -21.11 -0.29
CA VAL A 163 8.87 -20.64 0.19
C VAL A 163 8.95 -20.38 1.70
N LEU A 164 7.82 -20.23 2.40
CA LEU A 164 7.75 -19.96 3.84
C LEU A 164 7.28 -21.17 4.66
N VAL A 165 7.69 -21.21 5.93
CA VAL A 165 7.24 -22.15 6.95
C VAL A 165 6.80 -21.39 8.21
N ASP A 166 5.72 -21.86 8.85
CA ASP A 166 5.35 -21.45 10.21
C ASP A 166 6.23 -22.19 11.21
N LYS A 167 7.04 -21.46 11.99
CA LYS A 167 7.91 -22.06 13.03
C LYS A 167 7.16 -22.47 14.30
N TYR A 168 5.89 -22.08 14.46
CA TYR A 168 5.09 -22.32 15.65
C TYR A 168 3.66 -22.82 15.31
N PRO A 169 3.50 -23.86 14.47
CA PRO A 169 2.20 -24.21 13.86
C PRO A 169 1.11 -24.54 14.88
N GLU A 170 1.48 -25.13 16.03
CA GLU A 170 0.59 -25.48 17.14
C GLU A 170 0.08 -24.27 17.94
N SER A 171 0.75 -23.12 17.84
CA SER A 171 0.36 -21.89 18.54
C SER A 171 -0.50 -21.02 17.64
N LYS A 172 -1.62 -20.52 18.18
CA LYS A 172 -2.44 -19.47 17.54
C LYS A 172 -2.10 -18.06 18.02
N GLU A 173 -1.07 -17.91 18.85
CA GLU A 173 -0.67 -16.60 19.38
C GLU A 173 0.00 -15.74 18.30
N HIS A 174 -0.39 -14.47 18.28
CA HIS A 174 0.24 -13.42 17.47
C HIS A 174 1.00 -12.49 18.40
N LYS A 175 2.30 -12.77 18.58
CA LYS A 175 3.23 -12.07 19.48
C LYS A 175 4.63 -12.03 18.87
N ALA A 176 5.55 -11.33 19.53
CA ALA A 176 6.98 -11.45 19.23
C ALA A 176 7.49 -12.83 19.69
N PHE A 177 8.08 -13.60 18.78
CA PHE A 177 8.78 -14.86 19.08
C PHE A 177 10.30 -14.66 19.05
N LEU A 178 10.79 -13.79 18.16
CA LEU A 178 12.18 -13.33 18.16
C LEU A 178 12.33 -12.03 18.97
N PRO A 179 13.45 -11.83 19.69
CA PRO A 179 13.85 -10.50 20.16
C PRO A 179 13.88 -9.49 19.01
N GLU A 180 13.65 -8.21 19.31
CA GLU A 180 13.59 -7.12 18.32
C GLU A 180 12.61 -7.30 17.15
N SER A 181 11.64 -8.20 17.28
CA SER A 181 10.50 -8.33 16.36
C SER A 181 9.22 -7.68 16.91
N ALA A 182 8.16 -7.58 16.10
CA ALA A 182 6.85 -7.11 16.53
C ALA A 182 5.68 -7.87 15.87
N ALA A 183 4.50 -7.76 16.48
CA ALA A 183 3.25 -8.36 16.03
C ALA A 183 2.29 -7.29 15.48
N ALA A 184 2.72 -6.48 14.52
CA ALA A 184 1.90 -5.38 13.98
C ALA A 184 0.93 -5.79 12.87
N ALA A 185 1.03 -7.02 12.32
CA ALA A 185 0.12 -7.48 11.27
C ALA A 185 -1.31 -7.66 11.79
N ASN A 186 -2.29 -7.46 10.92
CA ASN A 186 -3.69 -7.74 11.19
C ASN A 186 -4.40 -7.98 9.84
N PRO A 187 -5.67 -8.44 9.82
CA PRO A 187 -6.35 -8.81 8.59
C PRO A 187 -6.46 -7.70 7.53
N THR A 188 -6.56 -6.43 7.94
CA THR A 188 -6.63 -5.29 7.01
C THR A 188 -5.36 -5.16 6.17
N CYS A 189 -4.18 -5.45 6.73
CA CYS A 189 -2.89 -5.34 6.02
C CYS A 189 -2.85 -6.17 4.72
N LEU A 190 -3.53 -7.32 4.71
CA LEU A 190 -3.53 -8.28 3.60
C LEU A 190 -4.35 -7.78 2.40
N GLN A 191 -5.30 -6.87 2.60
CA GLN A 191 -6.10 -6.27 1.52
C GLN A 191 -5.24 -5.52 0.48
N CYS A 192 -4.03 -5.11 0.86
CA CYS A 192 -3.02 -4.50 -0.01
C CYS A 192 -1.84 -5.45 -0.33
N LYS A 193 -2.05 -6.78 -0.27
CA LYS A 193 -1.04 -7.83 -0.57
C LYS A 193 -1.62 -8.94 -1.46
N THR A 194 -2.86 -9.32 -1.20
CA THR A 194 -3.59 -10.40 -1.86
C THR A 194 -5.09 -10.16 -1.81
N GLN A 195 -5.81 -10.78 -2.74
CA GLN A 195 -7.27 -10.85 -2.80
C GLN A 195 -7.73 -12.32 -2.98
N ASP A 196 -6.94 -13.30 -2.54
CA ASP A 196 -7.37 -14.70 -2.43
C ASP A 196 -8.65 -14.84 -1.56
N GLN A 197 -8.82 -13.91 -0.60
CA GLN A 197 -9.99 -13.77 0.27
C GLN A 197 -11.20 -13.05 -0.35
N ILE A 198 -11.19 -12.63 -1.62
CA ILE A 198 -12.19 -11.70 -2.19
C ILE A 198 -13.66 -12.17 -2.13
N LEU A 199 -13.88 -13.48 -1.92
CA LEU A 199 -15.20 -14.09 -1.74
C LEU A 199 -15.52 -14.48 -0.28
N LYS A 200 -14.55 -14.28 0.64
CA LYS A 200 -14.53 -14.69 2.05
C LYS A 200 -14.49 -13.50 3.03
N TRP A 201 -14.24 -12.29 2.51
CA TRP A 201 -14.15 -11.02 3.24
C TRP A 201 -15.34 -10.13 2.85
N LYS A 202 -16.10 -9.66 3.84
CA LYS A 202 -17.18 -8.68 3.62
C LYS A 202 -16.58 -7.31 3.31
N TYR A 203 -17.31 -6.46 2.59
CA TYR A 203 -16.94 -5.07 2.35
C TYR A 203 -16.51 -4.37 3.66
N MET A 204 -15.40 -3.63 3.60
CA MET A 204 -14.63 -3.03 4.72
C MET A 204 -13.99 -4.01 5.71
N GLY A 205 -14.33 -5.29 5.69
CA GLY A 205 -13.95 -6.28 6.70
C GLY A 205 -14.88 -6.29 7.91
N ASP A 206 -16.16 -5.93 7.70
CA ASP A 206 -17.16 -5.96 8.75
C ASP A 206 -17.55 -7.39 9.12
N LYS A 207 -17.84 -7.62 10.40
CA LYS A 207 -18.27 -8.92 10.92
C LYS A 207 -19.60 -9.34 10.29
N ASP A 208 -19.65 -10.58 9.82
CA ASP A 208 -20.79 -11.17 9.12
C ASP A 208 -20.66 -12.70 9.08
N GLU A 209 -21.77 -13.41 9.28
CA GLU A 209 -21.80 -14.88 9.32
C GLU A 209 -21.39 -15.53 7.99
N LYS A 210 -21.51 -14.80 6.87
CA LYS A 210 -21.10 -15.25 5.53
C LYS A 210 -19.62 -14.95 5.25
N ALA A 211 -18.97 -14.14 6.08
CA ALA A 211 -17.54 -13.86 6.00
C ALA A 211 -16.75 -14.87 6.84
N LYS A 212 -15.75 -15.50 6.23
CA LYS A 212 -14.78 -16.34 6.97
C LYS A 212 -13.78 -15.46 7.73
N TRP A 213 -13.50 -14.27 7.20
CA TRP A 213 -12.48 -13.35 7.70
C TRP A 213 -13.01 -11.91 7.75
N ASP A 214 -12.71 -11.22 8.84
CA ASP A 214 -13.06 -9.84 9.14
C ASP A 214 -11.85 -9.11 9.79
N ARG A 215 -11.96 -7.81 10.08
CA ARG A 215 -10.85 -7.04 10.70
C ARG A 215 -10.39 -7.58 12.05
N SER A 216 -11.27 -8.26 12.80
CA SER A 216 -11.01 -8.80 14.14
C SER A 216 -10.47 -10.25 14.16
N SER A 217 -10.40 -10.89 12.99
CA SER A 217 -9.97 -12.27 12.84
C SER A 217 -8.52 -12.50 13.28
N ASN A 218 -8.22 -13.69 13.80
CA ASN A 218 -6.85 -14.07 14.13
C ASN A 218 -6.00 -14.08 12.84
N VAL A 219 -5.03 -13.16 12.76
CA VAL A 219 -4.25 -12.96 11.53
C VAL A 219 -3.33 -14.14 11.19
N VAL A 220 -2.88 -14.92 12.19
CA VAL A 220 -2.04 -16.11 11.98
C VAL A 220 -2.84 -17.23 11.31
N GLU A 221 -4.10 -17.41 11.71
CA GLU A 221 -5.00 -18.39 11.08
C GLU A 221 -5.49 -17.89 9.71
N TYR A 222 -5.73 -16.58 9.57
CA TYR A 222 -6.16 -15.97 8.31
C TYR A 222 -5.16 -16.17 7.18
N VAL A 223 -3.86 -15.90 7.43
CA VAL A 223 -2.87 -15.97 6.34
C VAL A 223 -2.63 -17.38 5.79
N LYS A 224 -2.93 -18.43 6.56
CA LYS A 224 -2.88 -19.83 6.09
C LYS A 224 -3.85 -20.09 4.91
N ASP A 225 -4.84 -19.21 4.71
CA ASP A 225 -5.84 -19.25 3.63
C ASP A 225 -5.47 -18.34 2.42
N LEU A 226 -4.25 -17.79 2.40
CA LEU A 226 -3.73 -16.84 1.41
C LEU A 226 -2.40 -17.35 0.83
N ASN A 227 -2.16 -17.21 -0.47
CA ASN A 227 -0.95 -17.72 -1.11
C ASN A 227 -0.37 -16.82 -2.21
N ASN A 228 -1.19 -16.02 -2.90
CA ASN A 228 -0.78 -15.29 -4.11
C ASN A 228 -0.54 -13.79 -3.86
N SER A 229 0.55 -13.24 -4.41
CA SER A 229 0.84 -11.81 -4.42
C SER A 229 0.13 -11.08 -5.59
N LEU A 230 -0.60 -10.00 -5.29
CA LEU A 230 -1.27 -9.10 -6.27
C LEU A 230 -1.96 -9.84 -7.43
N ASN A 231 -3.03 -10.57 -7.13
CA ASN A 231 -3.82 -11.30 -8.13
C ASN A 231 -4.19 -10.41 -9.32
N CYS A 232 -4.15 -10.93 -10.55
CA CYS A 232 -4.46 -10.16 -11.77
C CYS A 232 -5.83 -9.47 -11.70
N PHE A 233 -6.79 -10.08 -11.00
CA PHE A 233 -8.14 -9.56 -10.83
C PHE A 233 -8.29 -8.40 -9.83
N TYR A 234 -7.21 -7.92 -9.20
CA TYR A 234 -7.19 -6.62 -8.50
C TYR A 234 -7.57 -5.47 -9.44
N CYS A 235 -7.06 -5.51 -10.67
CA CYS A 235 -7.14 -4.40 -11.63
C CYS A 235 -8.05 -4.73 -12.83
N HIS A 236 -8.32 -6.02 -13.08
CA HIS A 236 -9.13 -6.49 -14.20
C HIS A 236 -10.34 -7.27 -13.69
N ASP A 237 -11.53 -6.98 -14.21
CA ASP A 237 -12.69 -7.82 -13.93
C ASP A 237 -12.55 -9.18 -14.66
N PRO A 238 -12.63 -10.32 -13.98
CA PRO A 238 -12.42 -11.62 -14.62
C PRO A 238 -13.58 -12.01 -15.56
N HIS A 239 -14.79 -11.47 -15.36
CA HIS A 239 -15.96 -11.75 -16.19
C HIS A 239 -16.04 -10.80 -17.39
N ALA A 240 -15.73 -9.51 -17.17
CA ALA A 240 -15.88 -8.46 -18.18
C ALA A 240 -14.59 -8.14 -18.96
N ALA A 241 -13.42 -8.47 -18.39
CA ALA A 241 -12.11 -7.94 -18.80
C ALA A 241 -12.01 -6.41 -18.80
N LYS A 242 -12.86 -5.73 -18.02
CA LYS A 242 -12.88 -4.26 -17.86
C LYS A 242 -11.92 -3.82 -16.75
N PRO A 243 -11.33 -2.61 -16.81
CA PRO A 243 -10.55 -2.08 -15.70
C PRO A 243 -11.44 -1.88 -14.47
N ARG A 244 -10.95 -2.27 -13.30
CA ARG A 244 -11.67 -2.13 -12.02
C ARG A 244 -10.73 -1.81 -10.85
N ILE A 245 -11.35 -1.47 -9.72
CA ILE A 245 -10.78 -1.57 -8.38
C ILE A 245 -11.64 -2.51 -7.52
N VAL A 246 -11.01 -3.22 -6.60
CA VAL A 246 -11.62 -4.14 -5.63
C VAL A 246 -11.33 -3.78 -4.18
N ARG A 247 -10.32 -2.94 -3.90
CA ARG A 247 -9.98 -2.50 -2.54
C ARG A 247 -11.14 -1.71 -1.94
N ASP A 248 -11.77 -2.30 -0.93
CA ASP A 248 -12.91 -1.76 -0.21
C ASP A 248 -12.67 -0.36 0.37
N GLY A 249 -11.54 -0.12 1.03
CA GLY A 249 -11.15 1.19 1.59
C GLY A 249 -11.01 2.30 0.54
N LEU A 250 -10.53 1.98 -0.68
CA LEU A 250 -10.52 2.95 -1.77
C LEU A 250 -11.95 3.22 -2.26
N ILE A 251 -12.74 2.17 -2.48
CA ILE A 251 -14.15 2.33 -2.89
C ILE A 251 -14.91 3.18 -1.85
N GLN A 252 -14.64 2.98 -0.55
CA GLN A 252 -15.22 3.77 0.53
C GLN A 252 -14.81 5.24 0.42
N ALA A 253 -13.52 5.52 0.22
CA ALA A 253 -13.03 6.89 0.07
C ALA A 253 -13.64 7.60 -1.15
N LEU A 254 -13.92 6.87 -2.23
CA LEU A 254 -14.56 7.40 -3.45
C LEU A 254 -16.09 7.47 -3.39
N THR A 255 -16.74 6.87 -2.38
CA THR A 255 -18.21 6.82 -2.27
C THR A 255 -18.78 7.40 -0.97
N ARG A 256 -17.95 7.70 0.02
CA ARG A 256 -18.37 8.28 1.30
C ARG A 256 -19.05 9.65 1.11
N PRO A 257 -20.09 9.98 1.92
CA PRO A 257 -20.89 11.20 1.74
C PRO A 257 -20.09 12.51 1.71
N GLY A 258 -18.95 12.59 2.41
CA GLY A 258 -18.13 13.80 2.51
C GLY A 258 -17.49 14.27 1.20
N LYS A 259 -17.37 13.41 0.17
CA LYS A 259 -16.85 13.74 -1.18
C LYS A 259 -15.58 14.62 -1.18
N ASP A 260 -14.65 14.33 -0.26
CA ASP A 260 -13.58 15.23 0.17
C ASP A 260 -12.18 14.86 -0.35
N THR A 261 -12.09 13.78 -1.13
CA THR A 261 -10.83 13.23 -1.66
C THR A 261 -10.29 13.98 -2.88
N LEU A 262 -9.04 13.71 -3.26
CA LEU A 262 -8.42 14.25 -4.46
C LEU A 262 -9.17 13.87 -5.76
N TRP A 263 -9.78 12.68 -5.81
CA TRP A 263 -10.61 12.25 -6.95
C TRP A 263 -11.86 13.11 -7.13
N HIS A 264 -12.55 13.46 -6.04
CA HIS A 264 -13.72 14.34 -6.09
C HIS A 264 -13.38 15.78 -6.55
N LYS A 265 -12.13 16.20 -6.36
CA LYS A 265 -11.62 17.53 -6.73
C LYS A 265 -11.03 17.59 -8.14
N ASP A 266 -10.89 16.47 -8.84
CA ASP A 266 -10.34 16.41 -10.20
C ASP A 266 -11.46 16.33 -11.24
N LEU A 267 -11.69 17.41 -12.00
CA LEU A 267 -12.70 17.45 -13.05
C LEU A 267 -12.46 16.44 -14.19
N ARG A 268 -11.26 15.85 -14.28
CA ARG A 268 -10.89 14.83 -15.27
C ARG A 268 -11.00 13.40 -14.73
N ALA A 269 -11.42 13.26 -13.47
CA ALA A 269 -11.51 12.00 -12.74
C ALA A 269 -12.26 10.92 -13.53
N THR A 270 -11.73 9.70 -13.45
CA THR A 270 -12.39 8.53 -14.05
C THR A 270 -13.67 8.22 -13.29
N LYS A 271 -14.80 8.23 -13.99
CA LYS A 271 -16.09 7.83 -13.44
C LYS A 271 -16.01 6.36 -13.03
N ILE A 272 -16.58 6.06 -11.86
CA ILE A 272 -16.65 4.71 -11.32
C ILE A 272 -18.09 4.21 -11.35
N ASP A 273 -18.26 2.91 -11.61
CA ASP A 273 -19.54 2.20 -11.58
C ASP A 273 -19.43 1.09 -10.54
N VAL A 274 -20.05 1.31 -9.38
CA VAL A 274 -19.95 0.41 -8.23
C VAL A 274 -20.91 -0.77 -8.45
N LYS A 275 -20.36 -1.99 -8.50
CA LYS A 275 -21.15 -3.22 -8.48
C LYS A 275 -21.09 -3.83 -7.09
N GLU A 276 -22.26 -4.00 -6.51
CA GLU A 276 -22.47 -4.80 -5.30
C GLU A 276 -22.75 -6.24 -5.74
N PHE A 277 -22.50 -7.20 -4.85
CA PHE A 277 -22.82 -8.61 -5.09
C PHE A 277 -23.34 -9.25 -3.81
N ARG A 278 -24.22 -10.24 -3.94
CA ARG A 278 -24.77 -11.04 -2.83
C ARG A 278 -25.41 -10.16 -1.74
N GLY A 279 -26.23 -9.18 -2.14
CA GLY A 279 -26.92 -8.27 -1.21
C GLY A 279 -25.95 -7.35 -0.43
N GLY A 280 -24.99 -6.75 -1.12
CA GLY A 280 -24.04 -5.81 -0.51
C GLY A 280 -22.88 -6.45 0.27
N PHE A 281 -22.80 -7.78 0.34
CA PHE A 281 -21.70 -8.49 1.04
C PHE A 281 -20.32 -8.04 0.56
N ARG A 282 -20.15 -7.81 -0.74
CA ARG A 282 -18.90 -7.31 -1.31
C ARG A 282 -19.15 -6.34 -2.46
N LYS A 283 -18.22 -5.41 -2.69
CA LYS A 283 -18.30 -4.42 -3.78
C LYS A 283 -17.07 -4.50 -4.69
N ILE A 284 -17.19 -4.06 -5.93
CA ILE A 284 -16.09 -3.60 -6.79
C ILE A 284 -16.50 -2.26 -7.38
N ALA A 285 -15.57 -1.52 -7.97
CA ALA A 285 -15.94 -0.43 -8.88
C ALA A 285 -15.27 -0.63 -10.24
N LEU A 286 -16.07 -0.75 -11.29
CA LEU A 286 -15.59 -0.69 -12.67
C LEU A 286 -15.17 0.74 -13.00
N LEU A 287 -14.14 0.89 -13.80
CA LEU A 287 -13.62 2.19 -14.22
C LEU A 287 -14.08 2.48 -15.65
N SER A 288 -14.62 3.68 -15.90
CA SER A 288 -15.12 4.07 -17.23
C SER A 288 -14.01 4.18 -18.29
N LYS A 289 -12.76 4.30 -17.85
CA LYS A 289 -11.53 4.25 -18.66
C LYS A 289 -10.42 3.60 -17.83
N TYR A 290 -9.33 3.16 -18.44
CA TYR A 290 -8.14 2.75 -17.69
C TYR A 290 -7.57 3.95 -16.93
N ASP A 291 -7.37 3.79 -15.62
CA ASP A 291 -6.83 4.82 -14.74
C ASP A 291 -5.88 4.18 -13.72
N ALA A 292 -4.57 4.34 -13.95
CA ALA A 292 -3.58 3.78 -13.06
C ALA A 292 -3.45 4.56 -11.74
N LYS A 293 -3.95 5.81 -11.63
CA LYS A 293 -4.01 6.51 -10.33
C LYS A 293 -4.93 5.74 -9.39
N LEU A 294 -6.08 5.29 -9.89
CA LEU A 294 -7.03 4.47 -9.11
C LEU A 294 -6.58 3.01 -8.96
N GLN A 295 -6.08 2.37 -10.03
CA GLN A 295 -5.67 0.96 -9.95
C GLN A 295 -4.45 0.74 -9.03
N CYS A 296 -3.44 1.63 -9.09
CA CYS A 296 -2.30 1.60 -8.16
C CYS A 296 -2.70 2.12 -6.77
N GLY A 297 -3.59 3.11 -6.70
CA GLY A 297 -4.15 3.66 -5.46
C GLY A 297 -5.00 2.69 -4.62
N GLN A 298 -5.13 1.43 -5.04
CA GLN A 298 -5.63 0.34 -4.18
C GLN A 298 -4.64 -0.04 -3.08
N CYS A 299 -3.34 0.24 -3.28
CA CYS A 299 -2.27 -0.08 -2.36
C CYS A 299 -1.33 1.12 -2.12
N HIS A 300 -0.96 1.84 -3.18
CA HIS A 300 -0.01 2.95 -3.14
C HIS A 300 -0.67 4.27 -2.70
N VAL A 301 -1.15 4.26 -1.46
CA VAL A 301 -1.83 5.36 -0.77
C VAL A 301 -1.35 5.48 0.67
N GLU A 302 -1.71 6.60 1.30
CA GLU A 302 -1.79 6.73 2.76
C GLU A 302 -3.03 5.98 3.27
N TYR A 303 -2.90 5.28 4.41
CA TYR A 303 -4.00 4.47 4.95
C TYR A 303 -3.82 4.04 6.42
N ASN A 304 -4.93 4.05 7.16
CA ASN A 304 -5.03 3.23 8.37
C ASN A 304 -5.24 1.77 7.99
N CYS A 305 -4.40 0.89 8.54
CA CYS A 305 -4.64 -0.56 8.58
C CYS A 305 -4.43 -1.14 9.97
N ASN A 306 -4.65 -0.36 11.02
CA ASN A 306 -4.18 -0.69 12.36
C ASN A 306 -5.12 -0.15 13.44
N PRO A 307 -5.11 -0.74 14.64
CA PRO A 307 -5.67 -0.11 15.83
C PRO A 307 -4.86 1.16 16.18
N GLY A 308 -5.43 2.01 17.03
CA GLY A 308 -4.88 3.33 17.32
C GLY A 308 -5.39 3.95 18.63
N TYR A 309 -5.01 5.21 18.83
CA TYR A 309 -5.34 6.04 19.97
C TYR A 309 -6.42 7.07 19.63
N ASP A 310 -7.31 7.34 20.57
CA ASP A 310 -8.18 8.52 20.51
C ASP A 310 -7.37 9.76 20.95
N PRO A 311 -7.21 10.79 20.09
CA PRO A 311 -6.45 12.00 20.42
C PRO A 311 -7.10 12.87 21.51
N LYS A 312 -8.39 12.68 21.81
CA LYS A 312 -9.12 13.43 22.85
C LYS A 312 -8.85 12.86 24.25
N THR A 313 -8.87 11.54 24.40
CA THR A 313 -8.65 10.87 25.70
C THR A 313 -7.19 10.50 25.95
N GLY A 314 -6.40 10.30 24.89
CA GLY A 314 -5.02 9.79 24.98
C GLY A 314 -4.93 8.26 25.08
N GLU A 315 -6.06 7.56 25.04
CA GLU A 315 -6.13 6.10 25.26
C GLU A 315 -6.03 5.30 23.96
N TYR A 316 -5.45 4.10 24.04
CA TYR A 316 -5.38 3.14 22.93
C TYR A 316 -6.73 2.41 22.76
N SER A 317 -7.81 3.16 22.50
CA SER A 317 -9.19 2.66 22.49
C SER A 317 -9.68 2.18 21.12
N ILE A 318 -9.04 2.59 20.03
CA ILE A 318 -9.50 2.29 18.66
C ILE A 318 -9.02 0.88 18.29
N LYS A 319 -9.90 -0.12 18.43
CA LYS A 319 -9.59 -1.55 18.19
C LYS A 319 -10.00 -2.02 16.80
N ALA A 320 -9.53 -3.20 16.38
CA ALA A 320 -9.76 -3.77 15.05
C ALA A 320 -11.22 -3.79 14.53
N PRO A 321 -12.28 -3.94 15.36
CA PRO A 321 -13.65 -3.81 14.88
C PRO A 321 -14.03 -2.40 14.39
N ASP A 322 -13.33 -1.34 14.80
CA ASP A 322 -13.60 0.04 14.40
C ASP A 322 -13.28 0.24 12.90
N GLN A 323 -14.19 0.90 12.18
CA GLN A 323 -14.04 1.23 10.75
C GLN A 323 -12.77 2.04 10.46
N ARG A 324 -12.33 2.88 11.41
CA ARG A 324 -11.11 3.68 11.30
C ARG A 324 -9.85 2.83 11.15
N THR A 325 -9.88 1.53 11.47
CA THR A 325 -8.76 0.61 11.25
C THR A 325 -8.66 0.07 9.82
N ASN A 326 -9.57 0.47 8.91
CA ASN A 326 -9.49 0.25 7.47
C ASN A 326 -9.95 1.52 6.73
N HIS A 327 -9.13 2.57 6.72
CA HIS A 327 -9.54 3.88 6.22
C HIS A 327 -8.50 4.51 5.30
N PHE A 328 -8.95 5.03 4.15
CA PHE A 328 -8.10 5.74 3.18
C PHE A 328 -8.49 7.24 3.21
N PRO A 329 -7.64 8.17 3.68
CA PRO A 329 -7.92 9.59 3.55
C PRO A 329 -8.03 10.02 2.09
N PHE A 330 -7.12 9.54 1.22
CA PHE A 330 -7.01 9.91 -0.20
C PHE A 330 -6.96 11.44 -0.42
N LYS A 331 -6.14 12.09 0.42
CA LYS A 331 -5.87 13.54 0.49
C LYS A 331 -4.37 13.79 0.44
N ASN A 332 -3.95 14.98 0.00
CA ASN A 332 -2.53 15.35 0.00
C ASN A 332 -2.01 15.64 1.42
N VAL A 333 -0.68 15.62 1.59
CA VAL A 333 0.04 15.84 2.87
C VAL A 333 -0.44 17.07 3.65
N LEU A 334 -0.78 18.17 2.95
CA LEU A 334 -1.14 19.43 3.59
C LEU A 334 -2.52 19.40 4.26
N SER A 335 -3.34 18.37 3.97
CA SER A 335 -4.67 18.15 4.53
C SER A 335 -4.73 17.01 5.57
N ILE A 336 -3.62 16.29 5.78
CA ILE A 336 -3.56 15.07 6.61
C ILE A 336 -3.75 15.38 8.11
N TYR A 337 -3.15 16.49 8.56
CA TYR A 337 -3.26 16.96 9.93
C TYR A 337 -4.72 17.18 10.35
N ASP A 338 -5.45 18.01 9.60
CA ASP A 338 -6.87 18.29 9.87
C ASP A 338 -7.71 17.01 9.73
N HIS A 339 -7.44 16.22 8.68
CA HIS A 339 -8.20 15.00 8.45
C HIS A 339 -8.12 13.98 9.60
N TYR A 340 -6.94 13.74 10.18
CA TYR A 340 -6.81 12.80 11.30
C TYR A 340 -7.21 13.41 12.66
N ASN A 341 -7.33 14.73 12.75
CA ASN A 341 -8.05 15.39 13.86
C ASN A 341 -9.55 15.13 13.76
N ASP A 342 -10.16 15.37 12.59
CA ASP A 342 -11.58 15.14 12.33
C ASP A 342 -11.98 13.67 12.49
N LEU A 343 -11.12 12.74 12.03
CA LEU A 343 -11.30 11.30 12.19
C LEU A 343 -11.14 10.84 13.67
N GLY A 344 -10.54 11.69 14.52
CA GLY A 344 -10.22 11.36 15.90
C GLY A 344 -9.32 10.14 16.01
N PHE A 345 -8.20 10.12 15.28
CA PHE A 345 -7.29 8.97 15.23
C PHE A 345 -5.81 9.39 15.33
N ARG A 346 -5.02 8.55 16.00
CA ARG A 346 -3.55 8.58 16.06
C ARG A 346 -3.01 7.15 16.09
N ASP A 347 -1.84 6.93 15.50
CA ASP A 347 -1.25 5.60 15.36
C ASP A 347 -0.49 5.16 16.62
N PHE A 348 0.35 6.05 17.17
CA PHE A 348 1.22 5.70 18.28
C PHE A 348 1.49 6.85 19.24
N LYS A 349 1.94 6.49 20.45
CA LYS A 349 2.50 7.42 21.42
C LYS A 349 4.02 7.41 21.29
N HIS A 350 4.61 8.56 20.98
CA HIS A 350 6.05 8.67 20.79
C HIS A 350 6.81 8.49 22.11
N GLY A 351 7.77 7.56 22.17
CA GLY A 351 8.41 7.11 23.40
C GLY A 351 9.03 8.22 24.26
N LEU A 352 9.78 9.16 23.65
CA LEU A 352 10.45 10.25 24.38
C LEU A 352 9.51 11.40 24.75
N THR A 353 8.88 12.02 23.75
CA THR A 353 8.02 13.20 23.94
C THR A 353 6.75 12.86 24.72
N GLY A 354 6.17 11.67 24.50
CA GLY A 354 4.87 11.26 25.02
C GLY A 354 3.67 11.79 24.23
N GLY A 355 3.90 12.54 23.15
CA GLY A 355 2.83 13.02 22.26
C GLY A 355 2.27 11.90 21.38
N LEU A 356 1.01 12.04 20.95
CA LEU A 356 0.37 11.12 20.02
C LEU A 356 0.64 11.53 18.57
N LEU A 357 1.20 10.60 17.79
CA LEU A 357 1.61 10.81 16.41
C LEU A 357 0.78 10.00 15.42
N TRP A 358 0.71 10.51 14.20
CA TRP A 358 0.24 9.79 13.01
C TRP A 358 1.41 9.03 12.37
N LYS A 359 1.10 7.96 11.64
CA LYS A 359 2.07 7.17 10.87
C LYS A 359 1.74 7.21 9.37
N ALA A 360 2.71 7.61 8.56
CA ALA A 360 2.62 7.62 7.10
C ALA A 360 2.82 6.24 6.46
N GLN A 361 2.12 5.94 5.37
CA GLN A 361 2.48 4.83 4.48
C GLN A 361 2.37 5.25 3.00
N HIS A 362 3.42 4.97 2.22
CA HIS A 362 3.56 5.07 0.76
C HIS A 362 2.44 5.80 -0.04
N PRO A 363 2.32 7.13 0.10
CA PRO A 363 1.20 7.90 -0.47
C PRO A 363 1.48 8.38 -1.91
N GLU A 364 1.87 7.46 -2.80
CA GLU A 364 2.24 7.85 -4.16
C GLU A 364 1.06 8.40 -4.97
N ALA A 365 -0.14 7.82 -4.83
CA ALA A 365 -1.31 8.27 -5.59
C ALA A 365 -1.73 9.70 -5.23
N GLU A 366 -1.74 10.04 -3.93
CA GLU A 366 -2.07 11.37 -3.44
C GLU A 366 -0.97 12.39 -3.71
N THR A 367 0.30 11.95 -3.69
CA THR A 367 1.45 12.80 -4.02
C THR A 367 1.47 13.16 -5.50
N PHE A 368 1.24 12.18 -6.38
CA PHE A 368 1.22 12.37 -7.83
C PHE A 368 0.06 13.26 -8.29
N TRP A 369 -1.07 13.25 -7.58
CA TRP A 369 -2.26 14.03 -7.94
C TRP A 369 -1.98 15.54 -7.93
N GLY A 370 -2.31 16.22 -9.03
CA GLY A 370 -2.04 17.65 -9.21
C GLY A 370 -0.57 18.01 -9.48
N SER A 371 0.33 17.04 -9.62
CA SER A 371 1.71 17.24 -10.10
C SER A 371 1.75 17.77 -11.53
N THR A 372 2.91 18.25 -11.98
CA THR A 372 3.13 18.66 -13.38
C THR A 372 2.81 17.53 -14.37
N HIS A 373 3.21 16.28 -14.04
CA HIS A 373 2.95 15.12 -14.87
C HIS A 373 1.46 14.73 -14.92
N ASP A 374 0.76 14.74 -13.78
CA ASP A 374 -0.70 14.50 -13.73
C ASP A 374 -1.47 15.59 -14.49
N LYS A 375 -1.08 16.87 -14.35
CA LYS A 375 -1.65 17.99 -15.11
C LYS A 375 -1.45 17.83 -16.62
N ALA A 376 -0.27 17.35 -17.04
CA ALA A 376 0.04 17.00 -18.44
C ALA A 376 -0.67 15.72 -18.93
N GLY A 377 -1.42 15.01 -18.08
CA GLY A 377 -2.19 13.82 -18.45
C GLY A 377 -1.42 12.50 -18.39
N ALA A 378 -0.21 12.49 -17.82
CA ALA A 378 0.49 11.24 -17.50
C ALA A 378 -0.18 10.52 -16.33
N SER A 379 0.06 9.21 -16.22
CA SER A 379 -0.47 8.34 -15.18
C SER A 379 0.60 7.33 -14.75
N CYS A 380 0.38 6.58 -13.66
CA CYS A 380 1.38 5.67 -13.10
C CYS A 380 1.92 4.67 -14.13
N ASN A 381 1.05 4.17 -15.01
CA ASN A 381 1.42 3.25 -16.09
C ASN A 381 2.24 3.90 -17.22
N SER A 382 2.18 5.23 -17.41
CA SER A 382 3.03 5.96 -18.37
C SER A 382 4.52 5.82 -18.06
N CYS A 383 4.87 5.62 -16.78
CA CYS A 383 6.26 5.51 -16.31
C CYS A 383 6.61 4.09 -15.84
N HIS A 384 5.69 3.38 -15.18
CA HIS A 384 5.98 2.12 -14.51
C HIS A 384 5.49 0.87 -15.25
N MET A 385 4.60 1.02 -16.25
CA MET A 385 4.02 -0.09 -17.03
C MET A 385 3.89 0.28 -18.52
N PRO A 386 5.01 0.62 -19.21
CA PRO A 386 4.96 1.03 -20.61
C PRO A 386 4.52 -0.10 -21.54
N LYS A 387 4.07 0.28 -22.74
CA LYS A 387 3.93 -0.68 -23.85
C LYS A 387 5.32 -1.13 -24.31
N VAL A 388 5.49 -2.43 -24.46
CA VAL A 388 6.72 -3.10 -24.90
C VAL A 388 6.39 -4.14 -25.97
N ARG A 389 7.41 -4.66 -26.67
CA ARG A 389 7.26 -5.77 -27.62
C ARG A 389 7.84 -7.06 -27.04
N ASN A 390 7.21 -8.19 -27.33
CA ASN A 390 7.78 -9.51 -27.06
C ASN A 390 8.69 -9.97 -28.22
N ALA A 391 9.30 -11.15 -28.10
CA ALA A 391 10.21 -11.68 -29.12
C ALA A 391 9.53 -11.91 -30.50
N ALA A 392 8.22 -12.18 -30.51
CA ALA A 392 7.41 -12.30 -31.72
C ALA A 392 6.88 -10.94 -32.23
N GLY A 393 7.42 -9.81 -31.75
CA GLY A 393 7.06 -8.46 -32.19
C GLY A 393 5.72 -7.90 -31.68
N LYS A 394 4.88 -8.74 -31.05
CA LYS A 394 3.57 -8.37 -30.48
C LYS A 394 3.73 -7.31 -29.38
N VAL A 395 2.95 -6.23 -29.49
CA VAL A 395 2.91 -5.16 -28.47
C VAL A 395 2.00 -5.57 -27.31
N TYR A 396 2.46 -5.39 -26.09
CA TYR A 396 1.67 -5.57 -24.87
C TYR A 396 2.07 -4.54 -23.79
N THR A 397 1.20 -4.31 -22.80
CA THR A 397 1.53 -3.47 -21.64
C THR A 397 2.38 -4.29 -20.67
N SER A 398 3.60 -3.84 -20.37
CA SER A 398 4.46 -4.50 -19.38
C SER A 398 3.78 -4.49 -18.01
N HIS A 399 3.73 -5.66 -17.36
CA HIS A 399 3.32 -5.80 -15.97
C HIS A 399 4.51 -5.95 -15.02
N TRP A 400 5.74 -5.72 -15.49
CA TRP A 400 6.89 -5.54 -14.60
C TRP A 400 6.86 -4.11 -14.03
N GLN A 401 6.11 -3.89 -12.95
CA GLN A 401 6.11 -2.58 -12.28
C GLN A 401 7.49 -2.30 -11.68
N THR A 402 8.18 -1.29 -12.20
CA THR A 402 9.55 -0.97 -11.81
C THR A 402 9.87 0.50 -12.10
N SER A 403 11.05 0.97 -11.71
CA SER A 403 11.51 2.33 -12.03
C SER A 403 11.57 2.56 -13.55
N PRO A 404 11.14 3.73 -14.07
CA PRO A 404 11.23 4.07 -15.50
C PRO A 404 12.66 4.04 -16.05
N ARG A 405 13.69 4.02 -15.17
CA ARG A 405 15.10 3.80 -15.56
C ARG A 405 15.37 2.49 -16.30
N ASN A 406 14.47 1.51 -16.22
CA ASN A 406 14.58 0.29 -17.02
C ASN A 406 13.92 0.41 -18.40
N TYR A 407 13.26 1.54 -18.69
CA TYR A 407 12.41 1.76 -19.84
C TYR A 407 12.42 3.22 -20.35
N LEU A 408 13.53 3.97 -20.20
CA LEU A 408 13.55 5.42 -20.47
C LEU A 408 13.06 5.76 -21.90
N LYS A 409 13.48 4.97 -22.90
CA LYS A 409 13.01 5.06 -24.29
C LYS A 409 11.50 4.84 -24.48
N GLN A 410 10.89 3.96 -23.68
CA GLN A 410 9.47 3.62 -23.77
C GLN A 410 8.58 4.47 -22.85
N THR A 411 9.17 5.37 -22.06
CA THR A 411 8.49 6.16 -21.02
C THR A 411 8.81 7.66 -21.20
N CYS A 412 9.91 8.14 -20.60
CA CYS A 412 10.31 9.54 -20.57
C CYS A 412 10.63 10.10 -21.96
N LEU A 413 11.39 9.35 -22.77
CA LEU A 413 11.95 9.83 -24.05
C LEU A 413 11.02 9.60 -25.25
N THR A 414 9.74 9.39 -25.01
CA THR A 414 8.74 9.27 -26.08
C THR A 414 8.50 10.62 -26.76
N SER A 415 8.03 10.61 -28.01
CA SER A 415 7.78 11.82 -28.81
C SER A 415 6.80 12.81 -28.18
N GLY A 416 5.88 12.33 -27.33
CA GLY A 416 4.92 13.17 -26.59
C GLY A 416 5.40 13.67 -25.23
N CYS A 417 6.60 13.31 -24.78
CA CYS A 417 7.13 13.65 -23.45
C CYS A 417 8.44 14.45 -23.55
N HIS A 418 9.61 13.78 -23.51
CA HIS A 418 10.93 14.43 -23.52
C HIS A 418 11.81 13.95 -24.70
N PRO A 419 11.38 14.14 -25.97
CA PRO A 419 12.12 13.63 -27.13
C PRO A 419 13.50 14.28 -27.36
N LYS A 420 13.77 15.41 -26.70
CA LYS A 420 15.05 16.14 -26.80
C LYS A 420 16.09 15.71 -25.76
N LEU A 421 15.72 14.88 -24.79
CA LEU A 421 16.65 14.38 -23.77
C LEU A 421 17.31 13.07 -24.20
N THR A 422 18.56 12.87 -23.80
CA THR A 422 19.20 11.56 -23.81
C THR A 422 18.77 10.73 -22.58
N GLU A 423 19.03 9.42 -22.61
CA GLU A 423 18.83 8.57 -21.42
C GLU A 423 19.65 9.05 -20.22
N GLN A 424 20.87 9.57 -20.46
CA GLN A 424 21.73 10.10 -19.41
C GLN A 424 21.15 11.39 -18.81
N GLN A 425 20.64 12.32 -19.63
CA GLN A 425 20.01 13.54 -19.15
C GLN A 425 18.73 13.24 -18.35
N ALA A 426 17.85 12.37 -18.85
CA ALA A 426 16.64 11.98 -18.13
C ALA A 426 16.97 11.24 -16.81
N ALA A 427 18.00 10.39 -16.78
CA ALA A 427 18.46 9.77 -15.53
C ALA A 427 19.02 10.80 -14.54
N TYR A 428 19.82 11.75 -15.03
CA TYR A 428 20.40 12.84 -14.26
C TYR A 428 19.34 13.73 -13.63
N GLU A 429 18.33 14.16 -14.39
CA GLU A 429 17.20 14.95 -13.87
C GLU A 429 16.44 14.22 -12.75
N ILE A 430 16.18 12.92 -12.92
CA ILE A 430 15.57 12.10 -11.86
C ILE A 430 16.46 12.09 -10.61
N ASP A 431 17.78 11.86 -10.73
CA ASP A 431 18.67 11.87 -9.56
C ASP A 431 18.82 13.25 -8.92
N SER A 432 18.86 14.34 -9.70
CA SER A 432 18.91 15.71 -9.18
C SER A 432 17.70 16.03 -8.29
N VAL A 433 16.49 15.66 -8.73
CA VAL A 433 15.26 15.85 -7.92
C VAL A 433 15.31 15.00 -6.65
N ARG A 434 15.65 13.72 -6.77
CA ARG A 434 15.73 12.79 -5.62
C ARG A 434 16.75 13.25 -4.58
N ASN A 435 17.93 13.68 -5.03
CA ASN A 435 19.01 14.19 -4.17
C ASN A 435 18.59 15.47 -3.45
N PHE A 436 17.94 16.41 -4.14
CA PHE A 436 17.40 17.62 -3.54
C PHE A 436 16.39 17.30 -2.42
N THR A 437 15.41 16.42 -2.70
CA THR A 437 14.41 16.02 -1.70
C THR A 437 15.03 15.29 -0.52
N LYS A 438 15.95 14.33 -0.75
CA LYS A 438 16.69 13.65 0.33
C LYS A 438 17.44 14.64 1.23
N GLY A 439 18.07 15.66 0.64
CA GLY A 439 18.71 16.75 1.38
C GLY A 439 17.74 17.59 2.22
N LYS A 440 16.49 17.76 1.77
CA LYS A 440 15.42 18.40 2.55
C LYS A 440 14.89 17.49 3.67
N MET A 441 14.73 16.19 3.43
CA MET A 441 14.35 15.22 4.47
C MET A 441 15.38 15.19 5.62
N ARG A 442 16.68 15.13 5.30
CA ARG A 442 17.76 15.22 6.31
C ARG A 442 17.69 16.50 7.16
N LYS A 443 17.29 17.63 6.57
CA LYS A 443 17.13 18.89 7.31
C LYS A 443 15.88 18.88 8.20
N ALA A 444 14.76 18.34 7.72
CA ALA A 444 13.55 18.16 8.53
C ALA A 444 13.84 17.26 9.75
N GLU A 445 14.57 16.16 9.55
CA GLU A 445 14.94 15.21 10.62
C GLU A 445 15.82 15.81 11.70
N TYR A 446 16.81 16.62 11.33
CA TYR A 446 17.63 17.35 12.29
C TYR A 446 16.76 18.25 13.20
N TRP A 447 15.84 19.03 12.61
CA TRP A 447 14.98 19.94 13.38
C TRP A 447 13.91 19.19 14.20
N LEU A 448 13.35 18.09 13.68
CA LEU A 448 12.46 17.19 14.42
C LEU A 448 13.17 16.54 15.61
N SER A 449 14.39 16.04 15.41
CA SER A 449 15.23 15.51 16.48
C SER A 449 15.49 16.55 17.58
N ALA A 450 15.85 17.78 17.18
CA ALA A 450 16.07 18.88 18.12
C ALA A 450 14.77 19.28 18.87
N LEU A 451 13.60 19.21 18.22
CA LEU A 451 12.31 19.39 18.89
C LEU A 451 12.05 18.28 19.91
N ILE A 452 12.28 17.02 19.55
CA ILE A 452 12.11 15.87 20.46
C ILE A 452 12.99 16.04 21.71
N ASP A 453 14.27 16.38 21.54
CA ASP A 453 15.19 16.63 22.65
C ASP A 453 14.70 17.79 23.52
N ARG A 454 14.30 18.90 22.88
CA ARG A 454 13.83 20.08 23.61
C ARG A 454 12.56 19.80 24.42
N ILE A 455 11.63 19.01 23.91
CA ILE A 455 10.44 18.56 24.68
C ILE A 455 10.86 17.71 25.90
N VAL A 456 11.86 16.83 25.76
CA VAL A 456 12.39 16.02 26.87
C VAL A 456 13.05 16.91 27.94
N GLU A 457 13.84 17.90 27.53
CA GLU A 457 14.43 18.90 28.43
C GLU A 457 13.35 19.68 29.19
N GLY A 458 12.34 20.20 28.49
CA GLY A 458 11.23 20.95 29.10
C GLY A 458 10.45 20.11 30.11
N LYS A 459 10.22 18.82 29.82
CA LYS A 459 9.62 17.87 30.77
C LYS A 459 10.53 17.67 31.99
N LYS A 460 11.83 17.44 31.81
CA LYS A 460 12.81 17.25 32.90
C LYS A 460 12.93 18.51 33.77
N ALA A 461 12.81 19.69 33.19
CA ALA A 461 12.81 20.96 33.89
C ALA A 461 11.48 21.26 34.63
N GLY A 462 10.46 20.44 34.45
CA GLY A 462 9.13 20.63 35.06
C GLY A 462 8.42 21.88 34.53
N LEU A 463 8.41 22.09 33.21
CA LEU A 463 7.50 23.06 32.59
C LEU A 463 6.05 22.60 32.73
N ALA A 464 5.12 23.56 32.61
CA ALA A 464 3.68 23.29 32.70
C ALA A 464 3.22 22.28 31.62
N PRO A 465 2.31 21.33 31.93
CA PRO A 465 1.82 20.34 30.97
C PRO A 465 1.29 20.93 29.67
N GLU A 466 0.70 22.12 29.72
CA GLU A 466 0.10 22.84 28.60
C GLU A 466 1.16 23.26 27.57
N VAL A 467 2.31 23.75 28.05
CA VAL A 467 3.47 24.11 27.20
C VAL A 467 4.05 22.86 26.52
N ILE A 468 4.13 21.75 27.25
CA ILE A 468 4.58 20.47 26.70
C ILE A 468 3.59 19.94 25.66
N LYS A 469 2.28 20.08 25.90
CA LYS A 469 1.22 19.69 24.96
C LYS A 469 1.26 20.55 23.69
N GLU A 470 1.47 21.86 23.80
CA GLU A 470 1.64 22.74 22.64
C GLU A 470 2.87 22.33 21.81
N ALA A 471 4.01 22.03 22.45
CA ALA A 471 5.19 21.56 21.74
C ALA A 471 5.01 20.16 21.11
N GLN A 472 4.26 19.26 21.75
CA GLN A 472 3.85 17.97 21.17
C GLN A 472 2.92 18.15 19.96
N GLU A 473 2.07 19.18 19.94
CA GLU A 473 1.22 19.50 18.79
C GLU A 473 2.05 19.97 17.59
N GLN A 474 3.07 20.80 17.84
CA GLN A 474 4.06 21.16 16.81
C GLN A 474 4.86 19.94 16.32
N HIS A 475 5.17 18.99 17.22
CA HIS A 475 5.82 17.73 16.85
C HIS A 475 4.95 16.90 15.91
N GLN A 476 3.65 16.75 16.18
CA GLN A 476 2.73 16.04 15.29
C GLN A 476 2.65 16.68 13.89
N LYS A 477 2.52 18.01 13.80
CA LYS A 477 2.50 18.71 12.51
C LYS A 477 3.81 18.54 11.74
N ALA A 478 4.94 18.73 12.42
CA ALA A 478 6.27 18.55 11.85
C ALA A 478 6.50 17.11 11.37
N HIS A 479 6.04 16.12 12.14
CA HIS A 479 6.14 14.70 11.83
C HIS A 479 5.35 14.37 10.57
N ILE A 480 4.09 14.78 10.46
CA ILE A 480 3.26 14.57 9.26
C ILE A 480 3.97 15.09 8.00
N LEU A 481 4.46 16.33 8.08
CA LEU A 481 5.08 17.04 6.97
C LEU A 481 6.47 16.50 6.58
N TRP A 482 7.08 15.67 7.41
CA TRP A 482 8.32 14.94 7.12
C TRP A 482 8.05 13.51 6.68
N GLU A 483 7.33 12.73 7.49
CA GLU A 483 7.27 11.28 7.36
C GLU A 483 6.59 10.87 6.06
N TRP A 484 5.64 11.67 5.57
CA TRP A 484 5.04 11.55 4.22
C TRP A 484 6.11 11.29 3.14
N TRP A 485 7.23 12.00 3.15
CA TRP A 485 8.29 11.90 2.14
C TRP A 485 9.27 10.77 2.40
N THR A 486 9.38 10.33 3.66
CA THR A 486 10.09 9.09 3.96
C THR A 486 9.25 7.85 3.67
N ALA A 487 7.93 7.95 3.68
CA ALA A 487 7.01 6.89 3.30
C ALA A 487 6.88 6.77 1.77
N GLU A 488 6.77 7.92 1.08
CA GLU A 488 6.61 8.03 -0.37
C GLU A 488 7.84 7.54 -1.15
N ASN A 489 7.60 6.85 -2.26
CA ASN A 489 8.62 6.02 -2.90
C ASN A 489 9.43 6.67 -4.03
N SER A 490 9.09 7.89 -4.45
CA SER A 490 9.76 8.59 -5.54
C SER A 490 10.94 9.46 -5.09
N ASP A 491 11.17 9.58 -3.77
CA ASP A 491 12.01 10.62 -3.16
C ASP A 491 11.61 12.02 -3.70
N GLY A 492 10.30 12.28 -3.78
CA GLY A 492 9.73 13.54 -4.27
C GLY A 492 9.65 13.72 -5.79
N PHE A 493 10.15 12.79 -6.61
CA PHE A 493 10.06 12.89 -8.09
C PHE A 493 8.61 12.94 -8.61
N HIS A 494 7.64 12.32 -7.91
CA HIS A 494 6.23 12.42 -8.30
C HIS A 494 5.66 13.84 -8.14
N ASN A 495 6.14 14.64 -7.19
CA ASN A 495 5.69 16.03 -6.99
C ASN A 495 6.73 16.87 -6.22
N PRO A 496 7.80 17.35 -6.90
CA PRO A 496 8.94 17.98 -6.21
C PRO A 496 8.61 19.34 -5.60
N ALA A 497 7.58 20.04 -6.10
CA ALA A 497 7.11 21.29 -5.52
C ALA A 497 6.44 21.04 -4.16
N LEU A 498 5.50 20.09 -4.10
CA LEU A 498 4.83 19.69 -2.85
C LEU A 498 5.83 19.13 -1.82
N ALA A 499 6.81 18.35 -2.29
CA ALA A 499 7.91 17.84 -1.45
C ALA A 499 8.70 18.98 -0.80
N ARG A 500 9.08 19.98 -1.59
CA ARG A 500 9.82 21.15 -1.12
C ARG A 500 9.01 21.98 -0.13
N GLU A 501 7.73 22.22 -0.40
CA GLU A 501 6.85 22.98 0.49
C GLU A 501 6.69 22.26 1.83
N SER A 502 6.24 21.01 1.79
CA SER A 502 5.94 20.20 2.98
C SER A 502 7.18 20.02 3.88
N LEU A 503 8.33 19.66 3.32
CA LEU A 503 9.58 19.52 4.09
C LEU A 503 10.11 20.87 4.63
N THR A 504 9.78 21.99 3.99
CA THR A 504 10.09 23.32 4.54
C THR A 504 9.20 23.63 5.74
N ARG A 505 7.88 23.40 5.61
CA ARG A 505 6.94 23.55 6.72
C ARG A 505 7.26 22.62 7.90
N SER A 506 7.72 21.38 7.66
CA SER A 506 8.18 20.48 8.73
C SER A 506 9.28 21.11 9.60
N VAL A 507 10.25 21.80 8.97
CA VAL A 507 11.30 22.55 9.69
C VAL A 507 10.72 23.76 10.45
N GLU A 508 9.73 24.44 9.89
CA GLU A 508 9.07 25.58 10.53
C GLU A 508 8.27 25.15 11.78
N GLU A 509 7.41 24.14 11.68
CA GLU A 509 6.67 23.60 12.83
C GLU A 509 7.65 23.06 13.90
N SER A 510 8.74 22.38 13.48
CA SER A 510 9.79 21.94 14.40
C SER A 510 10.39 23.11 15.21
N LYS A 511 10.72 24.21 14.53
CA LYS A 511 11.27 25.42 15.16
C LYS A 511 10.26 26.13 16.06
N LYS A 512 8.96 26.16 15.70
CA LYS A 512 7.90 26.70 16.56
C LYS A 512 7.84 25.93 17.88
N GLY A 513 7.84 24.58 17.83
CA GLY A 513 7.84 23.75 19.04
C GLY A 513 9.09 23.96 19.91
N ILE A 514 10.27 24.11 19.30
CA ILE A 514 11.51 24.43 20.03
C ILE A 514 11.38 25.80 20.73
N LYS A 515 10.83 26.80 20.05
CA LYS A 515 10.61 28.14 20.62
C LYS A 515 9.62 28.12 21.79
N VAL A 516 8.48 27.43 21.66
CA VAL A 516 7.48 27.27 22.74
C VAL A 516 8.14 26.79 24.04
N VAL A 517 8.99 25.77 23.96
CA VAL A 517 9.71 25.24 25.13
C VAL A 517 10.80 26.20 25.60
N SER A 518 11.58 26.81 24.69
CA SER A 518 12.66 27.71 25.07
C SER A 518 12.18 28.98 25.78
N ASP A 519 11.15 29.66 25.25
CA ASP A 519 10.57 30.85 25.87
C ASP A 519 10.05 30.55 27.29
N ALA A 520 9.52 29.34 27.51
CA ALA A 520 9.05 28.89 28.82
C ALA A 520 10.20 28.54 29.78
N MET A 521 11.31 27.97 29.27
CA MET A 521 12.54 27.73 30.04
C MET A 521 13.20 29.03 30.50
N GLU A 522 13.28 30.03 29.61
CA GLU A 522 13.84 31.35 29.91
C GLU A 522 13.01 32.05 30.99
N LYS A 523 11.69 32.11 30.84
CA LYS A 523 10.77 32.63 31.87
C LYS A 523 10.95 31.91 33.21
N LYS A 524 11.02 30.58 33.21
CA LYS A 524 11.21 29.80 34.45
C LYS A 524 12.57 30.06 35.12
N THR A 525 13.59 30.42 34.35
CA THR A 525 14.92 30.76 34.87
C THR A 525 14.94 32.19 35.41
N ALA A 526 14.27 33.14 34.75
CA ALA A 526 14.13 34.52 35.21
C ALA A 526 13.18 34.70 36.41
N SER A 527 12.35 33.71 36.71
CA SER A 527 11.48 33.65 37.91
C SER A 527 12.13 32.93 39.12
N LYS A 528 13.44 32.66 39.06
CA LYS A 528 14.25 32.11 40.15
C LYS A 528 15.31 33.10 40.60
#